data_AF-A0A382DQH9-F1
#
_entry.id   AF-A0A382DQH9-F1
#
_cell.length_a   1.000
_cell.length_b   1.000
_cell.length_c   1.000
_cell.angle_alpha   90.00
_cell.angle_beta   90.00
_cell.angle_gamma   90.00
#
_symmetry.space_group_name_H-M   'P 1'
#
loop_
_entity.id
_entity.type
_entity.pdbx_description
1 polymer ?
#
loop_
_entity_poly.entity_id
_entity_poly.type
_entity_poly.pdbx_seq_one_letter_code
_entity_poly.pdbx_strand_id
1 'polypeptide(L)' 'VKTVIIIPARYKSTRFPGKPLTLIQGKPMILWVAELCAEVLPAEFVYVATEDFQIKEIVEKAGFNVVMTSNKCL' A
#
# COMPACT_ATOMS: atom_id res chain seq x y z
N VAL A 1 14.08 -9.91 -17.89
CA VAL A 1 13.28 -10.36 -16.73
C VAL A 1 12.34 -9.21 -16.37
N LYS A 2 11.07 -9.47 -16.05
CA LYS A 2 10.14 -8.44 -15.52
C LYS A 2 10.15 -8.54 -14.00
N THR A 3 10.30 -7.40 -13.32
CA THR A 3 10.35 -7.31 -11.86
C THR A 3 9.29 -6.33 -11.39
N VAL A 4 8.67 -6.61 -10.25
CA VAL A 4 7.68 -5.75 -9.60
C VAL A 4 7.93 -5.71 -8.09
N ILE A 5 7.49 -4.65 -7.43
CA ILE A 5 7.47 -4.54 -5.96
C ILE A 5 6.03 -4.69 -5.50
N ILE A 6 5.80 -5.57 -4.52
CA ILE A 6 4.49 -5.76 -3.89
C ILE A 6 4.61 -5.40 -2.41
N ILE A 7 3.77 -4.46 -1.96
CA ILE A 7 3.68 -3.98 -0.58
C ILE A 7 2.39 -4.52 0.04
N PRO A 8 2.45 -5.55 0.90
CA PRO A 8 1.28 -6.03 1.62
C PRO A 8 0.83 -5.00 2.67
N ALA A 9 -0.41 -4.55 2.58
CA ALA A 9 -0.98 -3.54 3.49
C ALA A 9 -2.40 -3.94 3.90
N ARG A 10 -2.53 -4.58 5.06
CA ARG A 10 -3.83 -4.99 5.60
C ARG A 10 -4.34 -4.02 6.64
N TYR A 11 -5.65 -3.80 6.66
CA TYR A 11 -6.28 -2.93 7.65
C TYR A 11 -6.35 -3.61 9.03
N LYS A 12 -6.70 -4.90 9.05
CA LYS A 12 -6.96 -5.71 10.27
C LYS A 12 -5.69 -6.19 10.99
N SER A 13 -4.72 -5.31 11.20
CA SER A 13 -3.57 -5.59 12.06
C SER A 13 -4.02 -5.70 13.52
N THR A 14 -3.68 -6.79 14.22
CA THR A 14 -4.08 -7.04 15.61
C THR A 14 -3.35 -6.13 16.61
N ARG A 15 -2.09 -5.79 16.34
CA ARG A 15 -1.24 -4.99 17.22
C ARG A 15 -1.36 -3.48 16.97
N PHE A 16 -1.69 -3.10 15.74
CA PHE A 16 -1.91 -1.71 15.38
C PHE A 16 -2.95 -1.62 14.26
N PRO A 17 -4.25 -1.63 14.59
CA PRO A 17 -5.34 -1.55 13.62
C PRO A 17 -5.26 -0.29 12.77
N GLY A 18 -5.49 -0.41 11.47
CA GLY A 18 -5.45 0.74 10.56
C GLY A 18 -4.07 1.37 10.37
N LYS A 19 -2.98 0.67 10.76
CA LYS A 19 -1.60 1.13 10.61
C LYS A 19 -1.26 1.70 9.22
N PRO A 20 -1.68 1.11 8.08
CA PRO A 20 -1.43 1.70 6.75
C PRO A 20 -1.97 3.13 6.57
N LEU A 21 -3.08 3.45 7.24
CA LEU A 21 -3.77 4.74 7.15
C LEU A 21 -3.31 5.74 8.22
N THR A 22 -2.52 5.30 9.20
CA THR A 22 -2.00 6.19 10.25
C THR A 22 -1.13 7.28 9.63
N LEU A 23 -1.34 8.52 10.04
CA LEU A 23 -0.55 9.65 9.57
C LEU A 23 0.82 9.66 10.25
N ILE A 24 1.87 9.71 9.43
CA ILE A 24 3.24 10.01 9.85
C ILE A 24 3.58 11.36 9.23
N GLN A 25 3.78 12.37 10.06
CA GLN A 25 4.03 13.76 9.61
C GLN A 25 2.98 14.25 8.60
N GLY A 26 1.69 13.95 8.86
CA GLY A 26 0.58 14.38 8.01
C GLY A 26 0.32 13.55 6.76
N LYS A 27 1.16 12.56 6.44
CA LYS A 27 0.96 11.66 5.29
C LYS A 27 0.66 10.21 5.74
N PRO A 28 -0.32 9.51 5.13
CA PRO A 28 -0.58 8.10 5.44
C PRO A 28 0.68 7.24 5.33
N MET A 29 0.90 6.38 6.31
CA MET A 29 2.10 5.53 6.42
C MET A 29 2.39 4.76 5.14
N ILE A 30 1.36 4.20 4.50
CA ILE A 30 1.52 3.39 3.29
C ILE A 30 2.16 4.16 2.13
N LEU A 31 1.91 5.47 2.04
CA LEU A 31 2.46 6.29 0.96
C LEU A 31 3.97 6.52 1.13
N TRP A 32 4.47 6.62 2.37
CA TRP A 32 5.91 6.65 2.62
C TRP A 32 6.60 5.40 2.05
N VAL A 33 6.01 4.22 2.22
CA VAL A 33 6.58 2.97 1.70
C VAL A 33 6.50 2.92 0.19
N ALA A 34 5.36 3.29 -0.40
CA ALA A 34 5.17 3.28 -1.85
C ALA A 34 6.14 4.23 -2.57
N GLU A 35 6.33 5.44 -2.03
CA GLU A 35 7.29 6.42 -2.56
C GLU A 35 8.74 5.92 -2.49
N LEU A 36 9.16 5.33 -1.36
CA LEU A 36 10.50 4.75 -1.23
C LEU A 36 10.71 3.60 -2.22
N CYS A 37 9.69 2.77 -2.47
CA CYS A 37 9.76 1.75 -3.51
C CYS A 37 9.89 2.36 -4.91
N ALA A 38 9.28 3.53 -5.14
CA ALA A 38 9.33 4.27 -6.40
C ALA A 38 10.73 4.83 -6.73
N GLU A 39 11.57 5.03 -5.71
CA GLU A 39 12.98 5.41 -5.89
C GLU A 39 13.82 4.27 -6.51
N VAL A 40 13.37 3.01 -6.35
CA VAL A 40 14.07 1.81 -6.84
C VAL A 40 13.51 1.33 -8.17
N LEU A 41 12.20 1.41 -8.35
CA LEU A 41 11.51 0.95 -9.56
C LEU A 41 10.37 1.90 -9.92
N PRO A 42 10.12 2.21 -11.22
CA PRO A 42 9.04 3.12 -11.60
C PRO A 42 7.69 2.75 -10.96
N ALA A 43 6.89 3.75 -10.61
CA ALA A 43 5.63 3.57 -9.89
C ALA A 43 4.66 2.59 -10.59
N GLU A 44 4.72 2.47 -11.92
CA GLU A 44 3.96 1.49 -12.72
C GLU A 44 4.22 0.03 -12.32
N PHE A 45 5.34 -0.26 -11.67
CA PHE A 45 5.73 -1.59 -11.20
C PHE A 45 5.66 -1.75 -9.68
N VAL A 46 5.14 -0.73 -8.96
CA VAL A 46 4.93 -0.76 -7.51
C VAL A 46 3.44 -0.97 -7.24
N TYR A 47 3.12 -2.03 -6.51
CA TYR A 47 1.76 -2.44 -6.19
C TYR A 47 1.54 -2.55 -4.69
N VAL A 48 0.46 -1.98 -4.18
CA VAL A 48 -0.02 -2.22 -2.81
C VAL A 48 -1.09 -3.31 -2.83
N ALA A 49 -0.88 -4.37 -2.05
CA ALA A 49 -1.83 -5.47 -1.92
C ALA A 49 -2.65 -5.30 -0.63
N THR A 50 -3.95 -5.02 -0.76
CA THR A 50 -4.85 -4.70 0.36
C THR A 50 -6.24 -5.31 0.16
N GLU A 51 -6.92 -5.67 1.24
CA GLU A 51 -8.35 -6.01 1.25
C GLU A 51 -9.25 -4.78 1.45
N ASP A 52 -8.68 -3.67 1.89
CA ASP A 52 -9.40 -2.49 2.34
C ASP A 52 -9.50 -1.40 1.26
N PHE A 53 -10.73 -0.93 1.03
CA PHE A 53 -11.04 0.07 0.01
C PHE A 53 -10.53 1.47 0.33
N GLN A 54 -10.35 1.84 1.60
CA GLN A 54 -9.80 3.15 1.96
C GLN A 54 -8.30 3.21 1.65
N ILE A 55 -7.57 2.12 1.94
CA ILE A 55 -6.17 1.98 1.53
C ILE A 55 -6.07 2.06 0.01
N LYS A 56 -6.93 1.35 -0.74
CA LYS A 56 -6.97 1.42 -2.21
C LYS A 56 -7.10 2.86 -2.70
N GLU A 57 -8.10 3.58 -2.23
CA GLU A 57 -8.42 4.93 -2.69
C GLU A 57 -7.26 5.91 -2.45
N ILE A 58 -6.62 5.85 -1.27
CA ILE A 58 -5.49 6.71 -0.94
C ILE A 58 -4.28 6.41 -1.83
N VAL A 59 -3.97 5.14 -2.05
CA VAL A 59 -2.82 4.72 -2.86
C VAL A 59 -3.02 5.08 -4.33
N GLU A 60 -4.21 4.85 -4.89
CA GLU A 60 -4.53 5.21 -6.27
C GLU A 60 -4.53 6.73 -6.47
N LYS A 61 -5.07 7.51 -5.53
CA LYS A 61 -5.00 8.99 -5.57
C LYS A 61 -3.58 9.52 -5.54
N ALA A 62 -2.65 8.78 -4.93
CA ALA A 62 -1.24 9.10 -4.90
C ALA A 62 -0.48 8.63 -6.16
N GLY A 63 -1.15 7.99 -7.12
CA GLY A 63 -0.56 7.56 -8.40
C GLY A 63 0.12 6.19 -8.37
N PHE A 64 -0.14 5.37 -7.34
CA PHE A 64 0.39 4.02 -7.22
C PHE A 64 -0.64 2.95 -7.55
N ASN A 65 -0.17 1.75 -7.91
CA ASN A 65 -1.05 0.65 -8.26
C ASN A 65 -1.54 -0.10 -7.02
N VAL A 66 -2.75 -0.65 -7.11
CA VAL A 66 -3.35 -1.47 -6.06
C VAL A 66 -3.80 -2.80 -6.63
N VAL A 67 -3.58 -3.88 -5.86
CA VAL A 67 -4.18 -5.19 -6.09
C VAL A 67 -5.10 -5.50 -4.93
N MET A 68 -6.39 -5.67 -5.20
CA MET A 68 -7.34 -6.09 -4.18
C MET A 68 -7.10 -7.54 -3.80
N THR A 69 -6.95 -7.80 -2.51
CA THR A 69 -6.80 -9.15 -1.95
C THR A 69 -8.08 -9.60 -1.26
N SER A 70 -8.28 -10.91 -1.14
CA SER A 70 -9.44 -11.43 -0.41
C SER A 70 -9.26 -11.29 1.10
N ASN A 71 -10.37 -11.17 1.83
CA ASN A 71 -10.38 -11.22 3.30
C ASN A 71 -9.86 -12.55 3.89
N LYS A 72 -9.65 -13.59 3.06
CA LYS A 72 -9.07 -14.87 3.45
C LYS A 72 -7.53 -14.89 3.35
N CYS A 73 -6.94 -13.87 2.73
CA CYS A 73 -5.49 -13.68 2.63
C CYS A 73 -4.97 -12.98 3.91
N LEU A 74 -5.19 -13.63 5.07
CA LEU A 74 -4.65 -13.23 6.38
C LEU A 74 -3.37 -14.02 6.69
#